data_AF-A0A6S6U396-F1
#
_entry.id   AF-A0A6S6U396-F1
#
_cell.length_a   1.000
_cell.length_b   1.000
_cell.length_c   1.000
_cell.angle_alpha   90.00
_cell.angle_beta   90.00
_cell.angle_gamma   90.00
#
_symmetry.space_group_name_H-M   'P 1'
#
loop_
_entity.id
_entity.type
_entity.pdbx_description
1 polymer ?
#
loop_
_entity_poly.entity_id
_entity_poly.type
_entity_poly.pdbx_seq_one_letter_code
_entity_poly.pdbx_strand_id
1 'polypeptide(L)' 'MKQGQLYIVSAPSGAGKTSLLNALRGRLQYVTVSLSHTTRAPRPGEKDGWHYRFVSVD' A
#
# COMPACT_ATOMS: atom_id res chain seq x y z
N MET A 1 23.85 13.08 -4.93
CA MET A 1 22.42 12.71 -4.75
C MET A 1 22.25 12.11 -3.37
N LYS A 2 21.23 12.50 -2.60
CA LYS A 2 20.93 11.87 -1.30
C LYS A 2 20.06 10.64 -1.54
N GLN A 3 20.39 9.51 -0.91
CA GLN A 3 19.61 8.29 -1.01
C GLN A 3 18.29 8.43 -0.24
N GLY A 4 17.20 7.92 -0.80
CA GLY A 4 15.90 7.91 -0.11
C GLY A 4 15.93 7.02 1.14
N GLN A 5 15.08 7.33 2.11
CA GLN A 5 14.90 6.51 3.30
C GLN A 5 13.78 5.48 3.06
N LEU A 6 14.07 4.21 3.29
CA LEU A 6 13.09 3.12 3.21
C LEU A 6 12.50 2.88 4.59
N TYR A 7 11.16 2.87 4.68
CA TYR A 7 10.43 2.56 5.90
C TYR A 7 9.61 1.29 5.71
N ILE A 8 9.54 0.47 6.76
CA ILE A 8 8.68 -0.71 6.82
C ILE A 8 7.64 -0.49 7.92
N VAL A 9 6.36 -0.57 7.55
CA VAL A 9 5.23 -0.45 8.48
C VAL A 9 4.44 -1.76 8.45
N SER A 10 4.46 -2.50 9.56
CA SER A 10 3.72 -3.75 9.72
C SER A 10 2.65 -3.62 10.79
N ALA A 11 1.44 -4.10 10.50
CA ALA A 11 0.38 -4.23 11.48
C ALA A 11 -0.58 -5.36 11.04
N PRO A 12 -1.27 -6.03 11.98
CA PRO A 12 -2.25 -7.05 11.63
C PRO A 12 -3.44 -6.47 10.85
N SER A 13 -4.19 -7.34 10.17
CA SER A 13 -5.42 -6.94 9.47
C SER A 13 -6.38 -6.26 10.46
N GLY A 14 -6.97 -5.12 10.06
CA GLY A 14 -7.88 -4.34 10.91
C GLY A 14 -7.20 -3.32 11.83
N ALA A 15 -5.88 -3.34 11.99
CA ALA A 15 -5.16 -2.39 12.85
C ALA A 15 -4.93 -0.99 12.24
N GLY A 16 -5.56 -0.68 11.10
CA GLY A 16 -5.50 0.66 10.50
C GLY A 16 -4.29 0.98 9.63
N LYS A 17 -3.43 0.00 9.28
CA LYS A 17 -2.25 0.20 8.40
C LYS A 17 -2.60 0.94 7.10
N THR A 18 -3.63 0.50 6.40
CA THR A 18 -4.05 1.12 5.14
C THR A 18 -4.54 2.56 5.34
N SER A 19 -5.29 2.81 6.42
CA SER A 19 -5.77 4.15 6.76
C SER A 19 -4.62 5.12 7.06
N LEU A 20 -3.62 4.67 7.82
CA LEU A 20 -2.41 5.44 8.09
C LEU A 20 -1.66 5.77 6.79
N LEU A 21 -1.40 4.77 5.95
CA LEU A 21 -0.69 4.99 4.68
C LEU A 21 -1.42 5.96 3.76
N ASN A 22 -2.76 5.89 3.69
CA ASN A 22 -3.57 6.83 2.91
C ASN A 22 -3.47 8.27 3.46
N ALA A 23 -3.54 8.44 4.78
CA ALA A 23 -3.37 9.74 5.41
C ALA A 23 -1.96 10.33 5.17
N LEU A 24 -0.92 9.49 5.20
CA LEU A 24 0.45 9.89 4.90
C LEU A 24 0.60 10.35 3.44
N ARG A 25 0.03 9.62 2.47
CA ARG A 25 0.05 10.03 1.05
C ARG A 25 -0.59 11.41 0.83
N GLY A 26 -1.65 11.73 1.56
CA GLY A 26 -2.32 13.04 1.45
C GLY A 26 -1.57 14.19 2.12
N ARG A 27 -0.72 13.90 3.11
CA ARG A 27 -0.03 14.93 3.92
C ARG A 27 1.44 15.12 3.57
N LEU A 28 2.12 14.07 3.12
CA LEU A 28 3.56 14.06 2.89
C LEU A 28 3.84 13.82 1.41
N GLN A 29 3.97 14.90 0.63
CA GLN A 29 4.21 14.84 -0.81
C GLN A 29 5.53 14.16 -1.22
N TYR A 30 6.48 14.07 -0.29
CA TYR A 30 7.78 13.41 -0.49
C TYR A 30 7.75 11.91 -0.15
N VAL A 31 6.63 11.38 0.33
CA VAL A 31 6.47 9.96 0.65
C VAL A 31 5.72 9.25 -0.46
N THR A 32 6.35 8.20 -1.00
CA THR A 32 5.70 7.28 -1.93
C THR A 32 5.41 5.96 -1.22
N VAL A 33 4.19 5.47 -1.36
CA VAL A 33 3.81 4.13 -0.88
C VAL A 33 3.99 3.13 -2.01
N SER A 34 4.73 2.05 -1.75
CA SER A 34 4.89 0.95 -2.70
C SER A 34 3.60 0.11 -2.77
N LEU A 35 3.12 -0.13 -3.99
CA LEU A 35 1.96 -0.99 -4.27
C LEU A 35 2.43 -2.43 -4.49
N SER A 36 2.10 -3.31 -3.54
CA SER A 36 2.39 -4.74 -3.66
C SER A 36 1.52 -5.41 -4.73
N HIS A 37 2.04 -6.49 -5.31
CA HIS A 37 1.28 -7.39 -6.16
C HIS A 37 0.68 -8.53 -5.31
N THR A 38 -0.49 -9.02 -5.70
CA THR A 38 -1.09 -10.20 -5.07
C THR A 38 -1.93 -11.00 -6.07
N THR A 39 -1.98 -12.31 -5.89
CA THR A 39 -2.76 -13.23 -6.72
C THR A 39 -4.12 -13.59 -6.11
N ARG A 40 -4.42 -13.14 -4.89
CA ARG A 40 -5.76 -13.34 -4.32
C ARG A 40 -6.77 -12.45 -5.04
N ALA A 41 -8.04 -12.85 -5.01
CA ALA A 41 -9.13 -11.97 -5.41
C ALA A 41 -9.25 -10.74 -4.49
N PRO A 42 -9.66 -9.57 -5.03
CA PRO A 42 -10.03 -8.40 -4.23
C PRO A 42 -11.17 -8.70 -3.25
N ARG A 43 -11.12 -8.13 -2.04
CA ARG A 43 -12.24 -8.12 -1.09
C ARG A 43 -13.24 -7.01 -1.47
N PRO A 44 -14.50 -7.06 -0.98
CA PRO A 44 -15.44 -5.96 -1.18
C PRO A 44 -14.85 -4.61 -0.76
N GLY A 45 -14.90 -3.63 -1.66
CA GLY A 45 -14.37 -2.28 -1.44
C GLY A 45 -12.89 -2.08 -1.81
N GLU A 46 -12.13 -3.17 -2.04
CA GLU A 46 -10.78 -3.04 -2.57
C GLU A 46 -10.80 -2.65 -4.05
N LYS A 47 -9.75 -1.93 -4.45
CA LYS A 47 -9.57 -1.37 -5.79
C LYS A 47 -8.18 -1.69 -6.30
N ASP A 48 -8.10 -2.22 -7.51
CA ASP A 48 -6.84 -2.45 -8.22
C ASP A 48 -6.08 -1.14 -8.44
N GLY A 49 -4.75 -1.19 -8.34
CA GLY A 49 -3.87 -0.02 -8.42
C GLY A 49 -3.93 0.92 -7.21
N TRP A 50 -4.81 0.67 -6.24
CA TRP A 50 -4.90 1.45 -5.00
C TRP A 50 -4.50 0.66 -3.76
N HIS A 51 -5.06 -0.54 -3.59
CA HIS A 51 -4.78 -1.39 -2.44
C HIS A 51 -3.65 -2.38 -2.74
N TYR A 52 -3.75 -3.00 -3.91
CA TYR A 52 -2.76 -3.91 -4.50
C TYR A 52 -2.82 -3.76 -6.02
N ARG A 53 -1.81 -4.28 -6.70
CA ARG A 53 -1.97 -4.76 -8.08
C ARG A 53 -2.43 -6.21 -8.02
N PHE A 54 -3.65 -6.48 -8.43
CA PHE A 54 -4.20 -7.83 -8.49
C PHE A 54 -3.79 -8.47 -9.83
N VAL A 55 -3.15 -9.64 -9.78
CA VAL A 55 -2.62 -10.35 -10.95
C VAL A 55 -3.04 -11.83 -10.95
N SER A 56 -3.04 -12.47 -12.12
CA SER A 56 -3.21 -13.93 -12.22
C SER A 56 -1.97 -14.68 -11.74
N VAL A 57 -2.16 -15.95 -11.38
CA VAL A 57 -1.07 -16.94 -11.39
C VAL A 57 -1.03 -17.45 -12.83
N ASP A 58 -0.01 -17.03 -13.58
CA ASP A 58 0.24 -17.57 -14.92
C ASP A 58 0.82 -18.99 -14.84
#